data_AF-A0A0N0BEF0-F1
#
_entry.id   AF-A0A0N0BEF0-F1
#
_cell.length_a   1.000
_cell.length_b   1.000
_cell.length_c   1.000
_cell.angle_alpha   90.00
_cell.angle_beta   90.00
_cell.angle_gamma   90.00
#
_symmetry.space_group_name_H-M   'P 1'
#
loop_
_entity.id
_entity.type
_entity.pdbx_description
1 polymer ?
#
loop_
_entity_poly.entity_id
_entity_poly.type
_entity_poly.pdbx_seq_one_letter_code
_entity_poly.pdbx_strand_id
1 'polypeptide(L)' 'QIFERQSNSDERRRCSLCGKVVSNVRNHYYVHFPGKYACPLCPAVYTRSDTLLTHTRTKHAHAQ' A
#
# COMPACT_ATOMS: atom_id res chain seq x y z
N GLN A 1 11.56 15.11 -0.29
CA GLN A 1 10.60 14.32 0.50
C GLN A 1 9.32 14.17 -0.33
N ILE A 2 8.75 12.96 -0.46
CA ILE A 2 7.53 12.72 -1.29
C ILE A 2 6.26 13.27 -0.59
N PHE A 3 6.30 13.41 0.74
CA PHE A 3 5.18 13.83 1.55
C PHE A 3 5.56 14.99 2.46
N GLU A 4 4.85 16.09 2.31
CA GLU A 4 5.08 17.34 3.02
C GLU A 4 4.00 17.54 4.10
N ARG A 5 4.38 18.08 5.26
CA ARG A 5 3.41 18.40 6.32
C ARG A 5 2.56 19.58 5.87
N GLN A 6 1.24 19.44 5.99
CA GLN A 6 0.30 20.49 5.59
C GLN A 6 -0.03 21.47 6.71
N SER A 7 -0.12 20.99 7.96
CA SER A 7 -0.33 21.83 9.14
C SER A 7 0.36 21.24 10.37
N ASN A 8 0.63 22.06 11.39
CA ASN A 8 1.31 21.64 12.62
C ASN A 8 0.40 20.80 13.54
N SER A 9 -0.92 20.90 13.37
CA SER A 9 -1.94 20.20 14.15
C SER A 9 -2.63 19.06 13.37
N ASP A 10 -2.21 18.77 12.14
CA ASP A 10 -2.84 17.77 11.27
C ASP A 10 -1.83 16.68 10.86
N GLU A 11 -2.17 15.42 11.11
CA GLU A 11 -1.33 14.27 10.74
C GLU A 11 -1.30 14.02 9.23
N ARG A 12 -2.12 14.72 8.45
CA ARG A 12 -2.22 14.51 7.00
C ARG A 12 -1.07 15.22 6.31
N ARG A 13 -0.60 14.58 5.26
CA ARG A 13 0.51 15.08 4.46
C ARG A 13 0.09 15.24 3.02
N ARG A 14 0.60 16.30 2.41
CA ARG A 14 0.45 16.57 0.99
C ARG A 14 1.46 15.75 0.21
N CYS A 15 1.01 15.00 -0.77
CA CYS A 15 1.87 14.30 -1.72
C CYS A 15 2.43 15.31 -2.72
N SER A 16 3.75 15.39 -2.87
CA SER A 16 4.38 16.30 -3.83
C SER A 16 4.27 15.82 -5.29
N LEU A 17 3.95 14.54 -5.51
CA LEU A 17 3.80 13.97 -6.86
C LEU A 17 2.43 14.26 -7.49
N CYS A 18 1.36 14.28 -6.69
CA CYS A 18 -0.01 14.49 -7.18
C CYS A 18 -0.79 15.58 -6.46
N GLY A 19 -0.21 16.23 -5.46
CA GLY A 19 -0.83 17.31 -4.70
C GLY A 19 -1.92 16.87 -3.71
N LYS A 20 -2.28 15.57 -3.65
CA LYS A 20 -3.33 15.06 -2.75
C LYS A 20 -2.90 15.11 -1.28
N VAL A 21 -3.84 15.48 -0.42
CA VAL A 21 -3.68 15.45 1.04
C VAL A 21 -4.17 14.09 1.54
N VAL A 22 -3.30 13.36 2.23
CA VAL A 22 -3.59 11.99 2.69
C VAL A 22 -3.21 11.80 4.15
N SER A 23 -4.06 11.10 4.90
CA SER A 23 -3.76 10.74 6.29
C SER A 23 -2.76 9.59 6.40
N ASN A 24 -2.73 8.69 5.41
CA ASN A 24 -1.85 7.51 5.41
C ASN A 24 -0.88 7.55 4.23
N VAL A 25 0.27 8.21 4.45
CA VAL A 25 1.35 8.33 3.46
C VAL A 25 1.92 6.99 3.02
N ARG A 26 1.95 5.99 3.92
CA ARG A 26 2.53 4.68 3.63
C ARG A 26 1.68 3.93 2.62
N ASN A 27 0.35 3.96 2.78
CA ASN A 27 -0.54 3.34 1.80
C ASN A 27 -0.56 4.13 0.47
N HIS A 28 -0.58 5.47 0.56
CA HIS A 28 -0.56 6.32 -0.63
C HIS A 28 0.71 6.14 -1.47
N TYR A 29 1.86 5.85 -0.85
CA TYR A 29 3.11 5.57 -1.56
C TYR A 29 2.94 4.53 -2.67
N TYR A 30 2.18 3.45 -2.41
CA TYR A 30 1.95 2.38 -3.39
C TYR A 30 1.07 2.77 -4.58
N VAL A 31 0.39 3.93 -4.54
CA VAL A 31 -0.32 4.48 -5.70
C VAL A 31 0.67 4.95 -6.76
N HIS A 32 1.82 5.49 -6.34
CA HIS A 32 2.88 5.97 -7.23
C HIS A 32 3.95 4.91 -7.48
N PHE A 33 4.21 4.08 -6.48
CA PHE A 33 5.26 3.06 -6.52
C PHE A 33 4.66 1.70 -6.12
N PRO A 34 3.82 1.10 -6.98
CA PRO A 34 3.21 -0.17 -6.67
C PRO A 34 4.30 -1.22 -6.47
N GLY A 35 4.22 -1.96 -5.35
CA GLY A 35 5.08 -3.12 -5.17
C GLY A 35 4.68 -4.27 -6.09
N LYS A 36 5.49 -5.32 -6.12
CA LYS A 36 5.15 -6.58 -6.78
C LYS A 36 5.21 -7.70 -5.75
N TYR A 37 4.05 -8.13 -5.27
CA TYR A 37 3.90 -9.17 -4.26
C TYR A 37 3.23 -10.38 -4.91
N ALA A 38 4.04 -11.33 -5.37
CA ALA A 38 3.56 -12.55 -5.99
C ALA A 38 3.12 -13.57 -4.94
N CYS A 39 2.00 -14.25 -5.19
CA CYS A 39 1.61 -15.39 -4.38
C CYS A 39 2.52 -16.59 -4.67
N PRO A 40 3.03 -17.29 -3.65
CA PRO A 40 3.86 -18.48 -3.88
C PRO A 40 3.06 -19.71 -4.35
N LEU A 41 1.72 -19.67 -4.25
CA LEU A 41 0.84 -20.82 -4.48
C LEU A 41 0.00 -20.69 -5.76
N CYS A 42 -0.01 -19.53 -6.41
CA CYS A 42 -0.77 -19.27 -7.62
C CYS A 42 -0.17 -18.09 -8.42
N PRO A 43 -0.57 -17.85 -9.68
CA PRO A 43 0.01 -16.79 -10.51
C PRO A 43 -0.47 -15.36 -10.12
N ALA A 44 -1.22 -15.19 -9.02
CA ALA A 44 -1.72 -13.90 -8.60
C ALA A 44 -0.58 -12.98 -8.13
N VAL A 45 -0.64 -11.72 -8.57
CA VAL A 45 0.31 -10.67 -8.20
C VAL A 45 -0.44 -9.47 -7.66
N TYR A 46 0.01 -8.97 -6.51
CA TYR A 46 -0.59 -7.85 -5.80
C TYR A 46 0.36 -6.66 -5.72
N THR A 47 -0.20 -5.46 -5.57
CA THR A 47 0.57 -4.22 -5.42
C THR A 47 0.95 -3.91 -3.97
N ARG A 48 0.36 -4.64 -3.01
CA ARG A 48 0.57 -4.46 -1.56
C ARG A 48 0.70 -5.81 -0.84
N SER A 49 1.44 -5.82 0.26
CA SER A 49 1.70 -7.03 1.06
C SER A 49 0.47 -7.50 1.84
N ASP A 50 -0.34 -6.59 2.40
CA ASP A 50 -1.53 -6.94 3.18
C ASP A 50 -2.63 -7.57 2.32
N THR A 51 -2.75 -7.14 1.06
CA THR A 51 -3.64 -7.78 0.10
C THR A 51 -3.17 -9.18 -0.26
N LEU A 52 -1.86 -9.41 -0.40
CA LEU A 52 -1.30 -10.74 -0.61
C LEU A 52 -1.58 -11.65 0.61
N LEU A 53 -1.33 -11.16 1.83
CA LEU A 53 -1.58 -11.93 3.06
C LEU A 53 -3.06 -12.33 3.21
N THR A 54 -3.97 -11.40 2.89
CA THR A 54 -5.41 -11.70 2.92
C THR A 54 -5.77 -12.71 1.84
N HIS A 55 -5.19 -12.59 0.65
CA HIS A 55 -5.37 -13.56 -0.42
C HIS A 55 -4.88 -14.96 0.00
N THR A 56 -3.66 -15.10 0.53
CA THR A 56 -3.13 -16.40 0.93
C THR A 56 -3.99 -17.03 2.02
N ARG A 57 -4.39 -16.26 3.03
CA ARG A 57 -5.26 -16.76 4.10
C ARG A 57 -6.64 -17.19 3.61
N THR A 58 -7.21 -16.55 2.59
CA THR A 58 -8.60 -16.83 2.14
C THR A 58 -8.68 -17.81 0.97
N LYS A 59 -7.68 -17.82 0.10
CA LYS A 59 -7.62 -18.68 -1.11
C LYS A 59 -6.76 -19.91 -0.91
N HIS A 60 -5.87 -19.88 0.08
CA HIS A 60 -4.92 -20.95 0.36
C HIS A 60 -4.88 -21.30 1.85
N ALA A 61 -5.99 -21.11 2.57
CA ALA A 61 -6.14 -21.38 4.01
C ALA A 61 -5.69 -22.79 4.44
N HIS A 62 -5.72 -23.74 3.51
CA HIS A 62 -5.37 -25.15 3.72
C HIS A 62 -4.03 -25.56 3.13
N ALA A 63 -3.21 -24.62 2.64
CA ALA A 63 -1.84 -24.90 2.23
C ALA A 63 -0.92 -24.77 3.46
N GLN A 64 -0.94 -25.79 4.32
CA GLN A 64 0.09 -26.09 5.31
C GLN A 64 0.81 -27.37 4.91
#